data_AF-A0A7C5G804-F1
#
_entry.id   AF-A0A7C5G804-F1
#
_cell.length_a   1.000
_cell.length_b   1.000
_cell.length_c   1.000
_cell.angle_alpha   90.00
_cell.angle_beta   90.00
_cell.angle_gamma   90.00
#
_symmetry.space_group_name_H-M   'P 1'
#
loop_
_entity.id
_entity.type
_entity.pdbx_description
1 polymer ?
#
loop_
_entity_poly.entity_id
_entity_poly.type
_entity_poly.pdbx_seq_one_letter_code
_entity_poly.pdbx_strand_id
1 'polypeptide(L)'
;MAGWGFDAVLTPVSMPRVTRALGWPEMEGTLSGVVPDVTYRDGTLRVGGALLVRVFDGAVVVDHLNLERPFGVVPVLRTDVVVRNLDLDLLTRRFPLGRITGRLGGYVRGLVLEDWSPVSFDAWLGTPEDDRSRHRISQRAVENLSSLGGGPTAALSGGFMRLFEEFPYDRLGFGCRLDKGVCHMRGVAPAKGGGYYIVKGKGLPHIDVIGYRTEVDWAQLVDRLLSLGVEGGPVVE
;
A
#
# COMPACT_ATOMS: atom_id res chain seq x y z
N MET A 1 19.11 4.78 35.55
CA MET A 1 18.87 4.92 34.09
C MET A 1 17.48 5.53 33.91
N ALA A 2 17.38 6.65 33.20
CA ALA A 2 16.12 7.37 33.02
C ALA A 2 15.37 6.77 31.83
N GLY A 3 14.21 6.16 32.11
CA GLY A 3 13.23 5.80 31.09
C GLY A 3 12.05 6.75 31.17
N TRP A 4 11.40 6.99 30.05
CA TRP A 4 10.19 7.79 29.99
C TRP A 4 9.08 7.02 29.29
N GLY A 5 7.84 7.42 29.53
CA GLY A 5 6.70 6.88 28.81
C GLY A 5 5.55 7.86 28.79
N PHE A 6 4.67 7.70 27.82
CA PHE A 6 3.53 8.58 27.58
C PHE A 6 2.44 7.87 26.78
N ASP A 7 1.24 8.44 26.85
CA ASP A 7 0.16 8.19 25.92
C ASP A 7 -0.04 9.43 25.04
N ALA A 8 -0.37 9.22 23.77
CA ALA A 8 -0.73 10.31 22.88
C ALA A 8 -2.03 10.02 22.12
N VAL A 9 -2.78 11.09 21.89
CA VAL A 9 -3.97 11.06 21.04
C VAL A 9 -3.81 12.17 20.02
N LEU A 10 -3.91 11.79 18.75
CA LEU A 10 -4.06 12.73 17.64
C LEU A 10 -5.55 12.88 17.36
N THR A 11 -6.10 14.02 17.79
CA THR A 11 -7.47 14.42 17.41
C THR A 11 -7.59 14.53 15.89
N PRO A 12 -8.79 14.33 15.30
CA PRO A 12 -8.99 14.43 13.86
C PRO A 12 -8.43 15.72 13.26
N VAL A 13 -7.46 15.57 12.35
CA VAL A 13 -6.90 16.64 11.53
C VAL A 13 -7.24 16.43 10.06
N SER A 14 -7.37 17.52 9.33
CA SER A 14 -7.69 17.51 7.89
C SER A 14 -6.49 17.02 7.08
N MET A 15 -6.67 15.94 6.29
CA MET A 15 -5.62 15.45 5.38
C MET A 15 -5.15 16.51 4.39
N PRO A 16 -6.02 17.33 3.76
CA PRO A 16 -5.57 18.40 2.87
C PRO A 16 -4.60 19.40 3.52
N ARG A 17 -4.74 19.65 4.83
CA ARG A 17 -3.81 20.53 5.57
C ARG A 17 -2.47 19.84 5.82
N VAL A 18 -2.51 18.56 6.21
CA VAL A 18 -1.31 17.75 6.49
C VAL A 18 -0.46 17.60 5.22
N THR A 19 -1.08 17.18 4.11
CA THR A 19 -0.34 16.97 2.85
C THR A 19 0.27 18.24 2.31
N ARG A 20 -0.46 19.36 2.38
CA ARG A 20 0.06 20.68 1.97
C ARG A 20 1.27 21.09 2.80
N ALA A 21 1.24 20.87 4.12
CA ALA A 21 2.36 21.19 5.00
C ALA A 21 3.59 20.33 4.72
N LEU A 22 3.39 19.10 4.23
CA LEU A 22 4.46 18.14 3.91
C LEU A 22 4.91 18.18 2.43
N GLY A 23 4.29 19.02 1.59
CA GLY A 23 4.56 19.05 0.15
C GLY A 23 4.08 17.80 -0.61
N TRP A 24 3.15 17.03 -0.03
CA TRP A 24 2.57 15.84 -0.64
C TRP A 24 1.37 16.21 -1.54
N PRO A 25 1.02 15.34 -2.52
CA PRO A 25 -0.24 15.47 -3.26
C PRO A 25 -1.42 15.68 -2.32
N GLU A 26 -2.34 16.58 -2.68
CA GLU A 26 -3.50 16.86 -1.83
C GLU A 26 -4.33 15.59 -1.65
N MET A 27 -4.46 15.14 -0.41
CA MET A 27 -5.24 13.95 -0.04
C MET A 27 -6.47 14.36 0.73
N GLU A 28 -7.60 13.71 0.46
CA GLU A 28 -8.87 13.97 1.13
C GLU A 28 -9.06 13.10 2.38
N GLY A 29 -9.98 13.50 3.25
CA GLY A 29 -10.32 12.79 4.49
C GLY A 29 -9.69 13.38 5.75
N THR A 30 -9.68 12.58 6.81
CA THR A 30 -9.18 12.97 8.14
C THR A 30 -8.16 11.98 8.63
N LEU A 31 -7.11 12.48 9.28
CA LEU A 31 -6.13 11.70 10.02
C LEU A 31 -6.41 11.82 11.51
N SER A 32 -6.51 10.71 12.21
CA SER A 32 -6.57 10.68 13.68
C SER A 32 -5.91 9.41 14.18
N GLY A 33 -5.49 9.40 15.45
CA GLY A 33 -4.96 8.18 16.02
C GLY A 33 -4.72 8.20 17.51
N VAL A 34 -4.42 7.01 18.03
CA VAL A 34 -4.12 6.78 19.45
C VAL A 34 -2.80 6.02 19.50
N VAL A 35 -1.88 6.48 20.35
CA VAL A 35 -0.59 5.85 20.63
C VAL A 35 -0.53 5.54 22.12
N PRO A 36 -0.87 4.29 22.51
CA PRO A 36 -0.90 3.90 23.92
C PRO A 36 0.44 3.35 24.40
N ASP A 37 0.79 3.61 25.65
CA ASP A 37 1.89 2.99 26.38
C ASP A 37 3.22 3.04 25.61
N VAL A 38 3.59 4.24 25.15
CA VAL A 38 4.91 4.43 24.56
C VAL A 38 5.92 4.44 25.69
N THR A 39 6.96 3.62 25.57
CA THR A 39 8.04 3.55 26.56
C THR A 39 9.38 3.62 25.86
N TYR A 40 10.34 4.33 26.46
CA TYR A 40 11.73 4.31 26.04
C TYR A 40 12.63 3.90 27.19
N ARG A 41 13.32 2.77 27.04
CA ARG A 41 14.26 2.23 28.03
C ARG A 41 15.40 1.53 27.30
N ASP A 42 16.62 1.71 27.81
CA ASP A 42 17.82 1.00 27.35
C ASP A 42 18.01 1.04 25.82
N GLY A 43 17.78 2.22 25.23
CA GLY A 43 17.92 2.43 23.78
C GLY A 43 16.80 1.84 22.93
N THR A 44 15.72 1.36 23.54
CA THR A 44 14.57 0.75 22.84
C THR A 44 13.31 1.55 23.10
N LEU A 45 12.64 1.95 22.02
CA LEU A 45 11.30 2.53 22.03
C LEU A 45 10.28 1.42 21.73
N ARG A 46 9.27 1.27 22.58
CA ARG A 46 8.20 0.28 22.42
C ARG A 46 6.84 0.95 22.58
N VAL A 47 5.84 0.45 21.84
CA VAL A 47 4.43 0.78 22.05
C VAL A 47 3.74 -0.46 22.62
N GLY A 48 3.22 -0.36 23.85
CA GLY A 48 2.66 -1.51 24.58
C GLY A 48 1.28 -1.98 24.08
N GLY A 49 0.60 -1.15 23.28
CA GLY A 49 -0.66 -1.50 22.62
C GLY A 49 -0.60 -1.35 21.10
N ALA A 50 -1.77 -1.19 20.49
CA ALA A 50 -1.90 -0.96 19.07
C ALA A 50 -2.07 0.52 18.76
N LEU A 51 -1.23 1.05 17.87
CA LEU A 51 -1.45 2.34 17.23
C LEU A 51 -2.61 2.20 16.24
N LEU A 52 -3.70 2.92 16.49
CA LEU A 52 -4.81 3.01 15.55
C LEU A 52 -4.70 4.32 14.78
N VAL A 53 -4.71 4.26 13.46
CA VAL A 53 -4.78 5.41 12.56
C VAL A 53 -6.04 5.31 11.73
N ARG A 54 -6.91 6.32 11.77
CA ARG A 54 -8.05 6.43 10.84
C ARG A 54 -7.65 7.35 9.70
N VAL A 55 -7.79 6.86 8.47
CA VAL A 55 -7.40 7.56 7.24
C VAL A 55 -8.17 6.96 6.06
N PHE A 56 -8.43 7.77 5.01
CA PHE A 56 -9.13 7.34 3.79
C PHE A 56 -10.43 6.55 4.04
N ASP A 57 -11.26 7.01 4.98
CA ASP A 57 -12.51 6.34 5.38
C ASP A 57 -12.33 4.86 5.79
N GLY A 58 -11.15 4.52 6.32
CA GLY A 58 -10.84 3.23 6.90
C GLY A 58 -9.88 3.36 8.07
N ALA A 59 -9.17 2.27 8.36
CA ALA A 59 -8.23 2.23 9.47
C ALA A 59 -6.96 1.44 9.14
N VAL A 60 -5.84 1.92 9.67
CA VAL A 60 -4.57 1.19 9.75
C VAL A 60 -4.28 0.95 11.23
N VAL A 61 -4.01 -0.29 11.59
CA VAL A 61 -3.62 -0.69 12.93
C VAL A 61 -2.18 -1.15 12.87
N VAL A 62 -1.33 -0.58 13.71
CA VAL A 62 0.08 -0.95 13.83
C VAL A 62 0.29 -1.50 15.23
N ASP A 63 0.75 -2.73 15.35
CA ASP A 63 1.02 -3.38 16.63
C ASP A 63 2.43 -3.98 16.67
N HIS A 64 2.83 -4.42 17.87
CA HIS A 64 4.16 -4.93 18.15
C HIS A 64 5.30 -3.96 17.77
N LEU A 65 5.03 -2.64 17.81
CA LEU A 65 6.02 -1.63 17.45
C LEU A 65 7.17 -1.63 18.46
N ASN A 66 8.36 -1.93 17.95
CA ASN A 66 9.60 -1.95 18.71
C ASN A 66 10.73 -1.37 17.86
N LEU A 67 11.24 -0.21 18.25
CA LEU A 67 12.33 0.49 17.60
C LEU A 67 13.58 0.47 18.50
N GLU A 68 14.59 -0.28 18.07
CA GLU A 68 15.89 -0.33 18.73
C GLU A 68 16.82 0.73 18.17
N ARG A 69 17.61 1.34 19.06
CA ARG A 69 18.66 2.31 18.73
C ARG A 69 18.15 3.42 17.79
N PRO A 70 17.06 4.15 18.14
CA PRO A 70 16.46 5.17 17.27
C PRO A 70 17.43 6.29 16.86
N PHE A 71 18.48 6.53 17.66
CA PHE A 71 19.54 7.52 17.41
C PHE A 71 20.90 6.87 17.14
N GLY A 72 20.92 5.55 16.90
CA GLY A 72 22.14 4.81 16.58
C GLY A 72 22.44 4.83 15.07
N VAL A 73 23.59 4.25 14.71
CA VAL A 73 24.04 4.18 13.30
C VAL A 73 23.13 3.29 12.45
N VAL A 74 22.61 2.20 13.03
CA VAL A 74 21.71 1.26 12.36
C VAL A 74 20.49 1.04 13.26
N PRO A 75 19.44 1.88 13.14
CA PRO A 75 18.18 1.67 13.84
C PRO A 75 17.48 0.42 13.31
N VAL A 76 16.77 -0.29 14.18
CA VAL A 76 16.01 -1.50 13.80
C VAL A 76 14.56 -1.36 14.26
N LEU A 77 13.63 -1.32 13.31
CA LEU A 77 12.20 -1.28 13.57
C LEU A 77 11.60 -2.67 13.36
N ARG A 78 10.79 -3.14 14.31
CA ARG A 78 9.92 -4.31 14.15
C ARG A 78 8.47 -3.93 14.42
N THR A 79 7.55 -4.42 13.59
CA THR A 79 6.11 -4.16 13.74
C THR A 79 5.27 -5.09 12.86
N ASP A 80 3.98 -5.20 13.16
CA ASP A 80 2.97 -5.66 12.21
C ASP A 80 1.97 -4.54 11.91
N VAL A 81 1.37 -4.61 10.72
CA VAL A 81 0.41 -3.63 10.21
C VAL A 81 -0.81 -4.36 9.68
N VAL A 82 -2.00 -3.85 9.99
CA VAL A 82 -3.28 -4.33 9.45
C VAL A 82 -4.01 -3.16 8.81
N VAL A 83 -4.47 -3.36 7.58
CA VAL A 83 -5.22 -2.37 6.79
C VAL A 83 -6.67 -2.82 6.69
N ARG A 84 -7.60 -1.93 7.04
CA ARG A 84 -9.04 -2.22 7.10
C ARG A 84 -9.83 -1.19 6.31
N ASN A 85 -10.47 -1.66 5.24
CA ASN A 85 -11.49 -0.95 4.47
C ASN A 85 -11.13 0.48 4.05
N LEU A 86 -9.88 0.71 3.64
CA LEU A 86 -9.51 1.99 3.04
C LEU A 86 -10.31 2.19 1.75
N ASP A 87 -10.83 3.40 1.55
CA ASP A 87 -11.50 3.76 0.30
C ASP A 87 -10.46 3.97 -0.81
N LEU A 88 -10.52 3.15 -1.85
CA LEU A 88 -9.58 3.20 -2.97
C LEU A 88 -9.72 4.47 -3.81
N ASP A 89 -10.91 5.07 -3.87
CA ASP A 89 -11.13 6.30 -4.65
C ASP A 89 -10.44 7.46 -3.93
N LEU A 90 -10.60 7.58 -2.61
CA LEU A 90 -9.87 8.54 -1.79
C LEU A 90 -8.35 8.34 -1.88
N LEU A 91 -7.90 7.08 -1.92
CA LEU A 91 -6.48 6.74 -1.97
C LEU A 91 -5.84 7.00 -3.35
N THR A 92 -6.57 6.83 -4.45
CA THR A 92 -5.98 6.82 -5.80
C THR A 92 -6.33 8.04 -6.67
N ARG A 93 -7.42 8.75 -6.39
CA ARG A 93 -7.97 9.79 -7.29
C ARG A 93 -6.98 10.90 -7.65
N ARG A 94 -6.07 11.24 -6.74
CA ARG A 94 -5.08 12.32 -6.93
C ARG A 94 -3.69 11.82 -7.29
N PHE A 95 -3.51 10.49 -7.35
CA PHE A 95 -2.23 9.89 -7.76
C PHE A 95 -2.17 9.71 -9.29
N PRO A 96 -0.98 9.87 -9.89
CA PRO A 96 -0.76 9.58 -11.31
C PRO A 96 -1.14 8.14 -11.71
N LEU A 97 -1.17 7.23 -10.73
CA LEU A 97 -1.61 5.85 -10.85
C LEU A 97 -2.96 5.69 -11.57
N GLY A 98 -3.88 6.64 -11.44
CA GLY A 98 -5.22 6.55 -12.01
C GLY A 98 -6.26 6.08 -11.00
N ARG A 99 -7.54 6.27 -11.31
CA ARG A 99 -8.65 6.06 -10.38
C ARG A 99 -9.03 4.59 -10.25
N ILE A 100 -9.16 4.14 -9.01
CA ILE A 100 -9.71 2.82 -8.63
C ILE A 100 -10.79 3.06 -7.58
N THR A 101 -11.96 2.46 -7.75
CA THR A 101 -13.03 2.48 -6.73
C THR A 101 -13.15 1.10 -6.10
N GLY A 102 -13.52 1.04 -4.82
CA GLY A 102 -13.56 -0.18 -4.03
C GLY A 102 -13.09 0.05 -2.60
N ARG A 103 -13.03 -1.01 -1.79
CA ARG A 103 -12.31 -1.03 -0.52
C ARG A 103 -11.00 -1.80 -0.65
N LEU A 104 -10.01 -1.38 0.12
CA LEU A 104 -8.72 -2.05 0.26
C LEU A 104 -8.52 -2.50 1.70
N GLY A 105 -8.15 -3.76 1.88
CA GLY A 105 -7.74 -4.33 3.16
C GLY A 105 -6.49 -5.18 3.00
N GLY A 106 -5.91 -5.60 4.13
CA GLY A 106 -4.72 -6.42 4.10
C GLY A 106 -3.86 -6.33 5.34
N TYR A 107 -2.60 -6.69 5.19
CA TYR A 107 -1.61 -6.70 6.26
C TYR A 107 -0.18 -6.58 5.75
N VAL A 108 0.71 -6.22 6.67
CA VAL A 108 2.16 -6.46 6.60
C VAL A 108 2.54 -7.12 7.91
N ARG A 109 3.06 -8.34 7.85
CA ARG A 109 3.41 -9.14 9.03
C ARG A 109 4.91 -9.32 9.14
N GLY A 110 5.41 -9.30 10.38
CA GLY A 110 6.82 -9.48 10.69
C GLY A 110 7.70 -8.47 9.95
N LEU A 111 7.27 -7.21 9.85
CA LEU A 111 8.06 -6.18 9.20
C LEU A 111 9.31 -5.92 10.03
N VAL A 112 10.46 -6.03 9.39
CA VAL A 112 11.75 -5.61 9.93
C VAL A 112 12.35 -4.57 9.00
N LEU A 113 12.64 -3.39 9.55
CA LEU A 113 13.47 -2.39 8.88
C LEU A 113 14.83 -2.33 9.58
N GLU A 114 15.89 -2.36 8.79
CA GLU A 114 17.25 -2.05 9.23
C GLU A 114 17.71 -0.79 8.49
N ASP A 115 18.17 0.21 9.23
CA ASP A 115 18.51 1.52 8.65
C ASP A 115 17.38 2.07 7.75
N TRP A 116 16.14 1.96 8.25
CA TRP A 116 14.90 2.37 7.56
C TRP A 116 14.60 1.64 6.24
N SER A 117 15.40 0.64 5.89
CA SER A 117 15.22 -0.19 4.70
C SER A 117 14.60 -1.53 5.10
N PRO A 118 13.51 -1.98 4.44
CA PRO A 118 12.88 -3.26 4.77
C PRO A 118 13.78 -4.42 4.37
N VAL A 119 13.97 -5.35 5.30
CA VAL A 119 14.79 -6.56 5.10
C VAL A 119 13.96 -7.84 5.11
N SER A 120 12.81 -7.83 5.78
CA SER A 120 11.85 -8.94 5.77
C SER A 120 10.43 -8.47 6.10
N PHE A 121 9.45 -9.14 5.49
CA PHE A 121 8.02 -9.04 5.84
C PHE A 121 7.21 -10.05 5.02
N ASP A 122 5.95 -10.27 5.41
CA ASP A 122 4.91 -10.85 4.55
C ASP A 122 3.74 -9.86 4.40
N ALA A 123 3.54 -9.33 3.20
CA ALA A 123 2.54 -8.32 2.89
C ALA A 123 1.46 -8.85 1.94
N TRP A 124 0.23 -8.42 2.18
CA TRP A 124 -0.91 -8.62 1.30
C TRP A 124 -1.81 -7.40 1.34
N LEU A 125 -2.20 -6.90 0.18
CA LEU A 125 -3.23 -5.86 0.04
C LEU A 125 -4.20 -6.31 -1.05
N GLY A 126 -5.50 -6.15 -0.84
CA GLY A 126 -6.49 -6.50 -1.84
C GLY A 126 -7.91 -6.15 -1.43
N THR A 127 -8.85 -6.45 -2.33
CA THR A 127 -10.28 -6.32 -2.10
C THR A 127 -10.70 -7.21 -0.91
N PRO A 128 -11.27 -6.64 0.16
CA PRO A 128 -11.84 -7.41 1.27
C PRO A 128 -12.92 -8.39 0.78
N GLU A 129 -13.06 -9.55 1.44
CA GLU A 129 -14.02 -10.58 1.02
C GLU A 129 -15.48 -10.12 1.13
N ASP A 130 -15.77 -9.22 2.06
CA ASP A 130 -17.08 -8.66 2.37
C ASP A 130 -17.34 -7.30 1.68
N ASP A 131 -16.47 -6.87 0.78
CA ASP A 131 -16.63 -5.61 0.05
C ASP A 131 -17.81 -5.68 -0.93
N ARG A 132 -18.78 -4.79 -0.72
CA ARG A 132 -19.97 -4.62 -1.57
C ARG A 132 -19.99 -3.30 -2.33
N SER A 133 -18.90 -2.53 -2.24
CA SER A 133 -18.79 -1.25 -2.91
C SER A 133 -18.68 -1.42 -4.43
N ARG A 134 -18.75 -0.30 -5.15
CA ARG A 134 -18.64 -0.32 -6.61
C ARG A 134 -17.17 -0.51 -6.99
N HIS A 135 -16.87 -1.57 -7.74
CA HIS A 135 -15.52 -1.88 -8.24
C HIS A 135 -15.34 -1.38 -9.68
N ARG A 136 -14.57 -0.30 -9.84
CA ARG A 136 -14.20 0.27 -11.14
C ARG A 136 -12.71 0.59 -11.16
N ILE A 137 -12.08 0.38 -12.31
CA ILE A 137 -10.67 0.71 -12.53
C ILE A 137 -10.53 1.48 -13.82
N SER A 138 -9.82 2.61 -13.80
CA SER A 138 -9.57 3.39 -15.01
C SER A 138 -8.56 2.70 -15.92
N GLN A 139 -8.58 3.04 -17.20
CA GLN A 139 -7.59 2.53 -18.16
C GLN A 139 -6.15 2.84 -17.70
N ARG A 140 -5.90 4.07 -17.23
CA ARG A 140 -4.59 4.48 -16.70
C ARG A 140 -4.13 3.60 -15.55
N ALA A 141 -5.04 3.24 -14.63
CA ALA A 141 -4.73 2.35 -13.52
C ALA A 141 -4.39 0.93 -14.00
N VAL A 142 -5.09 0.41 -15.01
CA VAL A 142 -4.75 -0.88 -15.63
C VAL A 142 -3.36 -0.86 -16.25
N GLU A 143 -3.03 0.20 -17.00
CA GLU A 143 -1.72 0.37 -17.65
C GLU A 143 -0.58 0.43 -16.63
N ASN A 144 -0.75 1.24 -15.58
CA ASN A 144 0.22 1.39 -14.50
C ASN A 144 0.40 0.11 -13.65
N LEU A 145 -0.68 -0.64 -13.38
CA LEU A 145 -0.57 -1.93 -12.68
C LEU A 145 0.09 -3.00 -13.56
N SER A 146 -0.13 -2.95 -14.87
CA SER A 146 0.48 -3.90 -15.81
C SER A 146 2.00 -3.72 -15.89
N SER A 147 2.50 -2.49 -15.85
CA SER A 147 3.94 -2.22 -15.86
C SER A 147 4.65 -2.74 -14.59
N LEU A 148 3.96 -2.76 -13.45
CA LEU A 148 4.46 -3.36 -12.20
C LEU A 148 4.55 -4.90 -12.28
N GLY A 149 3.56 -5.56 -12.89
CA GLY A 149 3.48 -7.02 -13.00
C GLY A 149 4.51 -7.66 -13.94
N GLY A 150 5.26 -6.85 -14.70
CA GLY A 150 6.37 -7.30 -15.54
C GLY A 150 6.00 -8.23 -16.69
N GLY A 151 4.72 -8.35 -17.02
CA GLY A 151 4.24 -9.04 -18.22
C GLY A 151 4.16 -8.10 -19.42
N PRO A 152 3.95 -8.64 -20.64
CA PRO A 152 3.46 -7.81 -21.73
C PRO A 152 2.24 -7.05 -21.22
N THR A 153 2.11 -5.78 -21.63
CA THR A 153 0.91 -4.97 -21.43
C THR A 153 -0.30 -5.87 -21.52
N ALA A 154 -1.26 -5.75 -20.58
CA ALA A 154 -2.55 -6.39 -20.70
C ALA A 154 -2.92 -6.42 -22.18
N ALA A 155 -3.34 -7.57 -22.73
CA ALA A 155 -3.69 -7.67 -24.15
C ALA A 155 -4.92 -6.80 -24.38
N LEU A 156 -4.69 -5.49 -24.46
CA LEU A 156 -5.66 -4.42 -24.53
C LEU A 156 -6.08 -4.43 -25.99
N SER A 157 -7.14 -5.16 -26.30
CA SER A 157 -7.78 -5.11 -27.61
C SER A 157 -8.12 -3.65 -27.91
N GLY A 158 -7.34 -3.01 -28.79
CA GLY A 158 -7.35 -1.57 -29.05
C GLY A 158 -8.68 -0.96 -29.50
N GLY A 159 -9.70 -1.78 -29.78
CA GLY A 159 -11.04 -1.33 -30.16
C GLY A 159 -11.90 -0.80 -29.01
N PHE A 160 -11.73 -1.28 -27.77
CA PHE A 160 -12.63 -0.91 -26.65
C PHE A 160 -12.15 0.32 -25.84
N MET A 161 -10.88 0.71 -25.95
CA MET A 161 -10.29 1.77 -25.12
C MET A 161 -10.84 3.17 -25.42
N ARG A 162 -11.41 3.40 -26.62
CA ARG A 162 -12.02 4.69 -26.97
C ARG A 162 -13.45 4.86 -26.48
N LEU A 163 -14.11 3.79 -26.02
CA LEU A 163 -15.52 3.82 -25.60
C LEU A 163 -15.72 3.85 -24.08
N PHE A 164 -14.73 3.41 -23.29
CA PHE A 164 -14.90 3.20 -21.84
C PHE A 164 -13.76 3.82 -21.05
N GLU A 165 -14.09 4.78 -20.17
CA GLU A 165 -13.13 5.42 -19.26
C GLU A 165 -12.77 4.52 -18.06
N GLU A 166 -13.69 3.64 -17.64
CA GLU A 166 -13.55 2.76 -16.49
C GLU A 166 -14.11 1.36 -16.76
N PHE A 167 -13.45 0.34 -16.23
CA PHE A 167 -13.81 -1.07 -16.37
C PHE A 167 -14.29 -1.67 -15.02
N PRO A 168 -15.34 -2.51 -15.02
CA PRO A 168 -15.69 -3.31 -13.84
C PRO A 168 -14.62 -4.37 -13.55
N TYR A 169 -14.31 -4.55 -12.27
CA TYR A 169 -13.49 -5.66 -11.80
C TYR A 169 -14.21 -6.45 -10.69
N ASP A 170 -13.82 -7.72 -10.53
CA ASP A 170 -14.32 -8.61 -9.47
C ASP A 170 -13.50 -8.39 -8.21
N ARG A 171 -12.19 -8.65 -8.29
CA ARG A 171 -11.23 -8.48 -7.19
C ARG A 171 -9.91 -7.95 -7.71
N LEU A 172 -9.22 -7.19 -6.87
CA LEU A 172 -7.83 -6.82 -7.05
C LEU A 172 -7.03 -7.18 -5.81
N GLY A 173 -5.73 -7.37 -5.97
CA GLY A 173 -4.86 -7.67 -4.86
C GLY A 173 -3.47 -8.10 -5.27
N PHE A 174 -2.53 -7.76 -4.41
CA PHE A 174 -1.11 -7.95 -4.60
C PHE A 174 -0.48 -8.30 -3.24
N GLY A 175 0.41 -9.29 -3.24
CA GLY A 175 1.20 -9.64 -2.07
C GLY A 175 2.67 -9.84 -2.41
N CYS A 176 3.50 -9.59 -1.41
CA CYS A 176 4.94 -9.71 -1.46
C CYS A 176 5.41 -10.32 -0.15
N ARG A 177 6.13 -11.44 -0.20
CA ARG A 177 6.95 -11.88 0.92
C ARG A 177 8.41 -11.55 0.63
N LEU A 178 8.99 -10.66 1.42
CA LEU A 178 10.38 -10.27 1.29
C LEU A 178 11.27 -11.24 2.09
N ASP A 179 12.17 -11.92 1.40
CA ASP A 179 13.27 -12.70 1.98
C ASP A 179 14.54 -12.46 1.18
N LYS A 180 15.65 -12.10 1.86
CA LYS A 180 16.98 -11.92 1.24
C LYS A 180 17.00 -11.00 0.00
N GLY A 181 16.25 -9.91 0.06
CA GLY A 181 16.15 -8.95 -1.06
C GLY A 181 15.29 -9.41 -2.24
N VAL A 182 14.69 -10.60 -2.16
CA VAL A 182 13.75 -11.11 -3.16
C VAL A 182 12.33 -11.03 -2.62
N CYS A 183 11.46 -10.42 -3.41
CA CYS A 183 10.04 -10.37 -3.15
C CYS A 183 9.34 -11.51 -3.89
N HIS A 184 8.79 -12.46 -3.12
CA HIS A 184 7.95 -13.53 -3.64
C HIS A 184 6.52 -13.02 -3.83
N MET A 185 6.16 -12.82 -5.09
CA MET A 185 4.93 -12.15 -5.53
C MET A 185 3.74 -13.10 -5.53
N ARG A 186 2.56 -12.58 -5.20
CA ARG A 186 1.28 -13.28 -5.32
C ARG A 186 0.14 -12.32 -5.68
N GLY A 187 -0.93 -12.88 -6.24
CA GLY A 187 -2.15 -12.16 -6.62
C GLY A 187 -3.41 -12.81 -6.07
N VAL A 188 -4.58 -12.30 -6.45
CA VAL A 188 -5.90 -12.74 -5.95
C VAL A 188 -6.27 -14.17 -6.34
N ALA A 189 -5.69 -14.69 -7.42
CA ALA A 189 -5.85 -16.06 -7.86
C ALA A 189 -4.75 -16.47 -8.84
N PRO A 190 -4.43 -17.77 -8.98
CA PRO A 190 -3.62 -18.27 -10.08
C PRO A 190 -4.27 -18.00 -11.44
N ALA A 191 -3.48 -17.64 -12.45
CA ALA A 191 -3.96 -17.46 -13.81
C ALA A 191 -3.88 -18.76 -14.62
N LYS A 192 -4.89 -19.03 -15.46
CA LYS A 192 -5.02 -20.29 -16.22
C LYS A 192 -3.85 -20.56 -17.18
N GLY A 193 -3.18 -19.51 -17.66
CA GLY A 193 -2.01 -19.58 -18.55
C GLY A 193 -0.66 -19.46 -17.84
N GLY A 194 -0.63 -19.61 -16.51
CA GLY A 194 0.53 -19.29 -15.68
C GLY A 194 0.49 -17.86 -15.15
N GLY A 195 1.21 -17.60 -14.06
CA GLY A 195 1.18 -16.33 -13.34
C GLY A 195 0.02 -16.22 -12.35
N TYR A 196 -0.29 -14.98 -11.95
CA TYR A 196 -1.33 -14.66 -10.97
C TYR A 196 -2.10 -13.40 -11.37
N TYR A 197 -3.39 -13.36 -11.06
CA TYR A 197 -4.22 -12.18 -11.26
C TYR A 197 -3.88 -11.12 -10.20
N ILE A 198 -3.47 -9.94 -10.66
CA ILE A 198 -3.39 -8.72 -9.84
C ILE A 198 -4.76 -8.04 -9.84
N VAL A 199 -5.39 -7.97 -11.01
CA VAL A 199 -6.78 -7.54 -11.19
C VAL A 199 -7.50 -8.61 -11.97
N LYS A 200 -8.63 -9.08 -11.45
CA LYS A 200 -9.54 -9.99 -12.13
C LYS A 200 -10.79 -9.22 -12.54
N GLY A 201 -11.02 -9.12 -13.84
CA GLY A 201 -12.15 -8.42 -14.42
C GLY A 201 -13.51 -9.07 -14.13
N LYS A 202 -14.59 -8.32 -14.34
CA LYS A 202 -15.98 -8.81 -14.14
C LYS A 202 -16.90 -8.42 -15.30
N GLY A 203 -17.63 -9.39 -15.86
CA GLY A 203 -18.61 -9.14 -16.92
C GLY A 203 -17.96 -8.75 -18.26
N LEU A 204 -18.69 -8.08 -19.16
CA LEU A 204 -18.13 -7.56 -20.42
C LEU A 204 -18.53 -6.08 -20.59
N PRO A 205 -17.62 -5.20 -21.05
CA PRO A 205 -16.17 -5.42 -21.22
C PRO A 205 -15.44 -5.46 -19.87
N HIS A 206 -14.41 -6.29 -19.74
CA HIS A 206 -13.52 -6.35 -18.55
C HIS A 206 -12.05 -6.43 -18.98
N ILE A 207 -11.15 -6.14 -18.04
CA ILE A 207 -9.71 -6.30 -18.22
C ILE A 207 -9.13 -7.09 -17.05
N ASP A 208 -8.30 -8.08 -17.38
CA ASP A 208 -7.47 -8.80 -16.44
C ASP A 208 -6.05 -8.22 -16.45
N VAL A 209 -5.46 -8.05 -15.27
CA VAL A 209 -4.04 -7.72 -15.10
C VAL A 209 -3.37 -8.94 -14.49
N ILE A 210 -2.44 -9.55 -15.21
CA ILE A 210 -1.75 -10.78 -14.83
C ILE A 210 -0.27 -10.49 -14.62
N GLY A 211 0.26 -10.83 -13.45
CA GLY A 211 1.68 -10.86 -13.16
C GLY A 211 2.26 -12.24 -13.47
N TYR A 212 3.38 -12.27 -14.20
CA TYR A 212 4.05 -13.53 -14.56
C TYR A 212 5.32 -13.78 -13.73
N ARG A 213 5.92 -12.73 -13.18
CA ARG A 213 7.09 -12.83 -12.31
C ARG A 213 6.66 -13.12 -10.88
N THR A 214 6.98 -14.31 -10.39
CA THR A 214 6.74 -14.74 -9.01
C THR A 214 7.87 -14.35 -8.07
N GLU A 215 9.05 -14.00 -8.61
CA GLU A 215 10.20 -13.52 -7.85
C GLU A 215 10.71 -12.25 -8.52
N VAL A 216 10.85 -11.20 -7.72
CA VAL A 216 11.29 -9.87 -8.17
C VAL A 216 12.30 -9.33 -7.17
N ASP A 217 13.38 -8.75 -7.66
CA ASP A 217 14.31 -8.01 -6.82
C ASP A 217 13.59 -6.84 -6.14
N TRP A 218 13.70 -6.75 -4.82
CA TRP A 218 12.96 -5.77 -4.03
C TRP A 218 13.34 -4.33 -4.39
N ALA A 219 14.62 -4.05 -4.61
CA ALA A 219 15.07 -2.71 -4.98
C ALA A 219 14.48 -2.30 -6.33
N GLN A 220 14.49 -3.21 -7.31
CA GLN A 220 13.84 -2.96 -8.61
C GLN A 220 12.33 -2.75 -8.48
N LEU A 221 11.66 -3.46 -7.57
CA LEU A 221 10.22 -3.27 -7.33
C LEU A 221 9.93 -1.87 -6.75
N VAL A 222 10.72 -1.45 -5.76
CA VAL A 222 10.60 -0.13 -5.13
C VAL A 222 10.86 0.97 -6.15
N ASP A 223 11.92 0.89 -6.95
CA ASP A 223 12.24 1.88 -7.99
C ASP A 223 11.09 2.06 -8.98
N ARG A 224 10.45 0.95 -9.39
CA ARG A 224 9.28 1.00 -10.26
C ARG A 224 8.08 1.64 -9.57
N LEU A 225 7.79 1.30 -8.31
CA LEU A 225 6.69 1.92 -7.56
C LEU A 225 6.91 3.42 -7.38
N LEU A 226 8.13 3.84 -7.05
CA LEU A 226 8.49 5.25 -6.92
C LEU A 226 8.34 5.99 -8.25
N SER A 227 8.76 5.40 -9.37
CA SER A 227 8.56 6.03 -10.68
C SER A 227 7.08 6.30 -11.02
N LEU A 228 6.16 5.46 -10.56
CA LEU A 228 4.72 5.67 -10.76
C LEU A 228 4.11 6.70 -9.78
N GLY A 229 4.72 6.87 -8.61
CA GLY A 229 4.29 7.84 -7.59
C GLY A 229 4.87 9.24 -7.80
N VAL A 230 6.06 9.35 -8.40
CA VAL A 230 6.85 10.59 -8.50
C VAL A 230 6.53 11.41 -9.74
N GLU A 231 5.76 10.92 -10.73
CA GLU A 231 5.28 11.73 -11.87
C GLU A 231 4.38 12.93 -11.48
N GLY A 232 4.27 13.30 -10.19
CA GLY A 232 3.61 14.51 -9.69
C GLY A 232 4.37 15.31 -8.64
N GLY A 233 5.66 15.07 -8.39
CA GLY A 233 6.48 15.88 -7.47
C GLY A 233 7.29 16.95 -8.22
N PRO A 234 7.39 18.22 -7.73
CA PRO A 234 8.19 19.23 -8.41
C PRO A 234 9.66 18.80 -8.43
N VAL A 235 10.26 18.84 -9.62
CA VAL A 235 11.71 18.81 -9.78
C VAL A 235 12.25 20.04 -9.05
N VAL A 236 12.94 19.82 -7.93
CA VAL A 236 13.74 20.85 -7.30
C VAL A 236 15.09 20.84 -8.00
N GLU A 237 15.30 21.80 -8.89
CA GLU A 237 16.65 22.28 -9.23
C GLU A 237 17.25 23.07 -8.07
#